data_AF-N0ASJ5-F1
#
_entry.id   AF-N0ASJ5-F1
#
_cell.length_a   1.000
_cell.length_b   1.000
_cell.length_c   1.000
_cell.angle_alpha   90.00
_cell.angle_beta   90.00
_cell.angle_gamma   90.00
#
_symmetry.space_group_name_H-M   'P 1'
#
loop_
_entity.id
_entity.type
_entity.pdbx_description
1 polymer ?
#
loop_
_entity_poly.entity_id
_entity_poly.type
_entity_poly.pdbx_seq_one_letter_code
_entity_poly.pdbx_strand_id
1 'polypeptide(L)'
;MRDKELLDVFGEILMKKVRDEAIEHWEKTTQGELKSPESQRLHKLISSSGQSELFNDLVPKIVDTTLHHLLWTFEQNELIDINVANGDSEHISIKEISDGLAGELYTEDGWISLFSDKNKS
;
A
#
# COMPACT_ATOMS: atom_id res chain seq x y z
N MET A 1 -13.22 -11.38 -16.96
CA MET A 1 -13.70 -11.00 -15.61
C MET A 1 -14.50 -9.70 -15.74
N ARG A 2 -15.30 -9.29 -14.74
CA ARG A 2 -15.92 -7.95 -14.76
C ARG A 2 -14.87 -6.89 -14.42
N ASP A 3 -15.00 -5.68 -14.94
CA ASP A 3 -14.04 -4.58 -14.74
C ASP A 3 -13.72 -4.34 -13.26
N LYS A 4 -14.75 -4.27 -12.41
CA LYS A 4 -14.56 -4.13 -10.96
C LYS A 4 -13.77 -5.28 -10.33
N GLU A 5 -13.96 -6.52 -10.80
CA GLU A 5 -13.21 -7.67 -10.29
C GLU A 5 -11.71 -7.59 -10.66
N LEU A 6 -11.39 -7.11 -11.86
CA LEU A 6 -9.99 -6.91 -12.28
C LEU A 6 -9.33 -5.78 -11.48
N LEU A 7 -10.07 -4.70 -11.26
CA LEU A 7 -9.62 -3.57 -10.47
C LEU A 7 -9.39 -3.98 -9.00
N ASP A 8 -10.30 -4.78 -8.44
CA ASP A 8 -10.18 -5.30 -7.07
C ASP A 8 -9.01 -6.28 -6.94
N VAL A 9 -8.70 -7.10 -7.96
CA VAL A 9 -7.49 -7.94 -7.96
C VAL A 9 -6.23 -7.09 -7.90
N PHE A 10 -6.16 -5.99 -8.67
CA PHE A 10 -5.03 -5.06 -8.58
C PHE A 10 -4.94 -4.44 -7.18
N GLY A 11 -6.08 -3.96 -6.66
CA GLY A 11 -6.18 -3.38 -5.32
C GLY A 11 -5.72 -4.34 -4.22
N GLU A 12 -6.17 -5.60 -4.27
CA GLU A 12 -5.80 -6.64 -3.30
C GLU A 12 -4.29 -6.92 -3.34
N ILE A 13 -3.70 -7.05 -4.53
CA ILE A 13 -2.26 -7.23 -4.68
C ILE A 13 -1.51 -6.02 -4.12
N LEU A 14 -1.95 -4.79 -4.44
CA LEU A 14 -1.32 -3.57 -3.96
C LEU A 14 -1.36 -3.48 -2.43
N MET A 15 -2.49 -3.81 -1.81
CA MET A 15 -2.62 -3.79 -0.34
C MET A 15 -1.74 -4.85 0.29
N LYS A 16 -1.90 -6.12 -0.11
CA LYS A 16 -1.23 -7.24 0.57
C LYS A 16 0.25 -7.34 0.28
N LYS A 17 0.70 -6.95 -0.93
CA LYS A 17 2.10 -7.13 -1.37
C LYS A 17 2.93 -5.87 -1.35
N VAL A 18 2.31 -4.70 -1.20
CA VAL A 18 3.04 -3.43 -1.12
C VAL A 18 2.76 -2.73 0.20
N ARG A 19 1.50 -2.37 0.47
CA ARG A 19 1.14 -1.62 1.67
C ARG A 19 1.48 -2.38 2.95
N ASP A 20 0.94 -3.59 3.08
CA ASP A 20 1.01 -4.37 4.31
C ASP A 20 2.42 -4.86 4.59
N GLU A 21 3.13 -5.32 3.56
CA GLU A 21 4.55 -5.72 3.64
C GLU A 21 5.44 -4.54 4.05
N ALA A 22 5.19 -3.33 3.53
CA ALA A 22 5.93 -2.14 3.93
C ALA A 22 5.68 -1.77 5.39
N ILE A 23 4.42 -1.79 5.84
CA ILE A 23 4.06 -1.52 7.24
C ILE A 23 4.68 -2.58 8.16
N GLU A 24 4.54 -3.87 7.83
CA GLU A 24 5.08 -4.97 8.62
C GLU A 24 6.61 -4.90 8.74
N HIS A 25 7.31 -4.51 7.68
CA HIS A 25 8.75 -4.32 7.72
C HIS A 25 9.17 -3.30 8.80
N TRP A 26 8.45 -2.18 8.88
CA TRP A 26 8.73 -1.12 9.84
C TRP A 26 8.24 -1.45 11.25
N GLU A 27 7.14 -2.19 11.39
CA GLU A 27 6.71 -2.77 12.68
C GLU A 27 7.81 -3.70 13.23
N LYS A 28 8.31 -4.64 12.43
CA LYS A 28 9.41 -5.53 12.84
C LYS A 28 10.69 -4.76 13.17
N THR A 29 10.95 -3.66 12.47
CA THR A 29 12.08 -2.76 12.77
C THR A 29 11.89 -2.07 14.11
N THR A 30 10.72 -1.49 14.39
CA THR A 30 10.44 -0.80 15.65
C THR A 30 10.41 -1.76 16.85
N GLN A 31 9.97 -3.00 16.64
CA GLN A 31 9.96 -4.07 17.65
C GLN A 31 11.34 -4.73 17.86
N GLY A 32 12.31 -4.46 16.98
CA GLY A 32 13.67 -5.00 17.10
C GLY A 32 13.82 -6.46 16.63
N GLU A 33 12.86 -6.94 15.84
CA GLU A 33 12.86 -8.33 15.33
C GLU A 33 13.83 -8.53 14.15
N LEU A 34 14.18 -7.45 13.45
CA LEU A 34 15.11 -7.49 12.33
C LEU A 34 16.58 -7.42 12.79
N LYS A 35 17.41 -8.30 12.21
CA LYS A 35 18.82 -8.48 12.60
C LYS A 35 19.81 -7.57 11.87
N SER A 36 19.35 -6.81 10.88
CA SER A 36 20.25 -5.95 10.10
C SER A 36 20.88 -4.87 11.02
N PRO A 37 22.15 -4.46 10.79
CA PRO A 37 22.77 -3.40 11.60
C PRO A 37 21.98 -2.09 11.60
N GLU A 38 21.38 -1.74 10.46
CA GLU A 38 20.55 -0.55 10.30
C GLU A 38 19.25 -0.66 11.11
N SER A 39 18.50 -1.76 10.97
CA SER A 39 17.25 -1.96 11.71
C SER A 39 17.50 -1.98 13.22
N GLN A 40 18.58 -2.61 13.69
CA GLN A 40 18.95 -2.59 15.11
C GLN A 40 19.31 -1.17 15.61
N ARG A 41 19.98 -0.37 14.78
CA ARG A 41 20.28 1.04 15.10
C ARG A 41 18.98 1.84 15.21
N LEU A 42 18.06 1.68 14.27
CA LEU A 42 16.77 2.38 14.27
C LEU A 42 15.91 1.95 15.47
N HIS A 43 15.78 0.65 15.75
CA HIS A 43 15.10 0.15 16.93
C HIS A 43 15.61 0.82 18.22
N LYS A 44 16.94 0.87 18.42
CA LYS A 44 17.54 1.53 19.59
C LYS A 44 17.21 3.02 19.66
N LEU A 45 17.28 3.73 18.53
CA LEU A 45 16.97 5.16 18.48
C LEU A 45 15.49 5.43 18.83
N ILE A 46 14.59 4.64 18.26
CA ILE A 46 13.15 4.78 18.47
C ILE A 46 12.78 4.41 19.90
N SER A 47 13.22 3.26 20.40
CA SER A 47 12.93 2.80 21.76
C SER A 47 13.50 3.75 22.84
N SER A 48 14.71 4.27 22.65
CA SER A 48 15.31 5.23 23.60
C SER A 48 14.63 6.60 23.58
N SER A 49 13.95 6.97 22.50
CA SER A 49 13.18 8.22 22.42
C SER A 49 11.84 8.16 23.15
N GLY A 50 11.35 6.96 23.48
CA GLY A 50 10.01 6.75 24.06
C GLY A 50 8.85 6.99 23.09
N GLN A 51 9.11 7.14 21.78
CA GLN A 51 8.10 7.50 20.77
C GLN A 51 7.67 6.33 19.87
N SER A 52 7.83 5.08 20.31
CA SER A 52 7.50 3.91 19.49
C SER A 52 6.05 3.94 18.96
N GLU A 53 5.09 4.39 19.77
CA GLU A 53 3.67 4.51 19.36
C GLU A 53 3.49 5.51 18.23
N LEU A 54 4.20 6.65 18.26
CA LEU A 54 4.14 7.64 17.18
C LEU A 54 4.58 7.04 15.83
N PHE A 55 5.58 6.15 15.84
CA PHE A 55 6.02 5.46 14.62
C PHE A 55 4.97 4.48 14.11
N ASN A 56 4.30 3.75 15.00
CA ASN A 56 3.20 2.85 14.62
C ASN A 56 2.04 3.63 13.98
N ASP A 57 1.76 4.84 14.45
CA ASP A 57 0.71 5.70 13.89
C ASP A 57 1.11 6.38 12.57
N LEU A 58 2.40 6.69 12.41
CA LEU A 58 2.89 7.50 11.30
C LEU A 58 3.25 6.67 10.08
N VAL A 59 3.81 5.47 10.27
CA VAL A 59 4.24 4.59 9.17
C VAL A 59 3.08 4.28 8.21
N PRO A 60 1.89 3.83 8.66
CA PRO A 60 0.76 3.58 7.77
C PRO A 60 0.38 4.84 6.97
N LYS A 61 0.34 6.02 7.61
CA LYS A 61 0.01 7.29 6.94
C LYS A 61 1.04 7.67 5.87
N ILE A 62 2.33 7.43 6.13
CA ILE A 62 3.40 7.67 5.15
C ILE A 62 3.23 6.75 3.94
N VAL A 63 3.00 5.46 4.18
CA VAL A 63 2.78 4.46 3.11
C VAL A 63 1.54 4.83 2.30
N ASP A 64 0.43 5.14 2.98
CA ASP A 64 -0.85 5.51 2.34
C ASP A 64 -0.72 6.77 1.49
N THR A 65 -0.05 7.80 2.01
CA THR A 65 0.17 9.06 1.26
C THR A 65 1.07 8.83 0.06
N THR A 66 2.06 7.94 0.18
CA THR A 66 2.93 7.56 -0.95
C THR A 66 2.15 6.81 -2.02
N LEU A 67 1.34 5.83 -1.64
CA LEU A 67 0.48 5.07 -2.57
C LEU A 67 -0.55 5.98 -3.25
N HIS A 68 -1.13 6.92 -2.51
CA HIS A 68 -2.04 7.91 -3.06
C HIS A 68 -1.39 8.72 -4.18
N HIS A 69 -0.23 9.33 -3.91
CA HIS A 69 0.46 10.13 -4.91
C HIS A 69 0.99 9.29 -6.08
N LEU A 70 1.36 8.04 -5.83
CA LEU A 70 1.75 7.10 -6.87
C LEU A 70 0.57 6.82 -7.83
N LEU A 71 -0.58 6.43 -7.29
CA LEU A 71 -1.79 6.13 -8.08
C LEU A 71 -2.31 7.36 -8.81
N TRP A 72 -2.34 8.51 -8.13
CA TRP A 72 -2.69 9.79 -8.74
C TRP A 72 -1.74 10.13 -9.90
N THR A 73 -0.43 9.92 -9.72
CA THR A 73 0.55 10.16 -10.79
C THR A 73 0.31 9.24 -11.97
N PHE A 74 0.03 7.96 -11.74
CA PHE A 74 -0.26 7.04 -12.83
C PHE A 74 -1.54 7.42 -13.57
N GLU A 75 -2.61 7.78 -12.86
CA GLU A 75 -3.85 8.24 -13.48
C GLU A 75 -3.63 9.42 -14.44
N GLN A 76 -2.88 10.43 -14.00
CA GLN A 76 -2.70 11.67 -14.76
C GLN A 76 -1.60 11.60 -15.83
N ASN A 77 -0.79 10.53 -15.86
CA ASN A 77 0.36 10.43 -16.74
C ASN A 77 0.05 9.62 -18.01
N GLU A 78 0.10 10.25 -19.17
CA GLU A 78 -0.17 9.60 -20.47
C GLU A 78 0.95 8.66 -20.98
N LEU A 79 2.15 8.72 -20.39
CA LEU A 79 3.31 7.92 -20.84
C LEU A 79 3.42 6.57 -20.14
N ILE A 80 2.81 6.43 -18.97
CA ILE A 80 2.87 5.22 -18.15
C ILE A 80 1.46 4.68 -18.00
N ASP A 81 1.29 3.42 -18.38
CA ASP A 81 0.03 2.72 -18.21
C ASP A 81 0.22 1.40 -17.47
N ILE A 82 -0.74 1.04 -16.64
CA ILE A 82 -0.72 -0.16 -15.81
C ILE A 82 -1.88 -1.04 -16.24
N ASN A 83 -1.53 -2.25 -16.66
CA ASN A 83 -2.46 -3.19 -17.24
C ASN A 83 -2.62 -4.43 -16.37
N VAL A 84 -3.86 -4.88 -16.20
CA VAL A 84 -4.19 -6.17 -15.56
C VAL A 84 -4.58 -7.16 -16.66
N ALA A 85 -4.12 -8.40 -16.53
CA ALA A 85 -4.47 -9.45 -17.47
C ALA A 85 -5.93 -9.89 -17.30
N ASN A 86 -6.66 -9.98 -18.41
CA ASN A 86 -8.05 -10.44 -18.51
C ASN A 86 -8.12 -11.72 -19.37
N GLY A 87 -7.54 -12.82 -18.88
CA GLY A 87 -7.42 -14.06 -19.64
C GLY A 87 -6.12 -14.13 -20.46
N ASP A 88 -6.09 -15.00 -21.48
CA ASP A 88 -4.83 -15.49 -22.06
C ASP A 88 -4.07 -14.46 -22.92
N SER A 89 -4.71 -13.38 -23.36
CA SER A 89 -4.06 -12.36 -24.22
C SER A 89 -4.66 -10.96 -24.13
N GLU A 90 -5.71 -10.77 -23.33
CA GLU A 90 -6.32 -9.46 -23.15
C GLU A 90 -5.73 -8.78 -21.92
N HIS A 91 -5.49 -7.49 -22.06
CA HIS A 91 -5.03 -6.62 -20.99
C HIS A 91 -5.95 -5.41 -20.97
N ILE A 92 -6.28 -4.94 -19.78
CA ILE A 92 -7.08 -3.73 -19.59
C ILE A 92 -6.33 -2.77 -18.69
N SER A 93 -6.34 -1.49 -19.06
CA SER A 93 -5.75 -0.45 -18.25
C SER A 93 -6.58 -0.26 -16.99
N ILE A 94 -5.92 -0.19 -15.82
CA ILE A 94 -6.62 0.11 -14.57
C ILE A 94 -7.26 1.50 -14.57
N LYS A 95 -6.76 2.42 -15.41
CA LYS A 95 -7.31 3.78 -15.54
C LYS A 95 -8.65 3.77 -16.27
N GLU A 96 -8.82 2.87 -17.23
CA GLU A 96 -10.06 2.77 -18.02
C GLU A 96 -11.22 2.21 -17.20
N ILE A 97 -10.92 1.41 -16.18
CA ILE A 97 -11.90 0.71 -15.35
C ILE A 97 -12.11 1.33 -13.95
N SER A 98 -11.35 2.36 -13.60
CA SER A 98 -11.50 3.09 -12.33
C SER A 98 -12.09 4.47 -12.56
N ASP A 99 -12.99 4.90 -11.66
CA ASP A 99 -13.53 6.26 -11.61
C ASP A 99 -12.59 7.25 -10.88
N GLY A 100 -11.45 6.76 -10.39
CA GLY A 100 -10.45 7.54 -9.69
C GLY A 100 -9.47 6.67 -8.89
N LEU A 101 -8.29 6.36 -9.44
CA LEU A 101 -7.36 5.37 -8.88
C LEU A 101 -6.95 5.68 -7.44
N ALA A 102 -6.62 6.94 -7.16
CA ALA A 102 -6.22 7.34 -5.81
C ALA A 102 -7.39 7.32 -4.82
N GLY A 103 -8.63 7.46 -5.32
CA GLY A 103 -9.87 7.37 -4.54
C GLY A 103 -10.18 5.94 -4.11
N GLU A 104 -9.83 4.94 -4.93
CA GLU A 104 -10.05 3.52 -4.62
C GLU A 104 -9.36 3.07 -3.32
N LEU A 105 -8.34 3.79 -2.82
CA LEU A 105 -7.69 3.46 -1.56
C LEU A 105 -8.63 3.62 -0.35
N TYR A 106 -9.54 4.59 -0.38
CA TYR A 106 -10.22 5.08 0.82
C TYR A 106 -11.71 4.72 0.86
N THR A 107 -12.37 5.08 1.96
CA THR A 107 -13.79 4.78 2.30
C THR A 107 -14.01 3.36 2.82
N GLU A 108 -15.25 3.08 3.25
CA GLU A 108 -15.65 1.77 3.80
C GLU A 108 -15.54 0.65 2.76
N ASP A 109 -15.73 0.99 1.47
CA ASP A 109 -15.59 0.08 0.33
C ASP A 109 -14.25 0.25 -0.41
N GLY A 110 -13.28 0.98 0.18
CA GLY A 110 -11.96 1.18 -0.39
C GLY A 110 -11.04 -0.02 -0.24
N TRP A 111 -10.02 -0.12 -1.09
CA TRP A 111 -9.03 -1.20 -1.08
C TRP A 111 -8.36 -1.36 0.27
N ILE A 112 -8.02 -0.25 0.96
CA ILE A 112 -7.46 -0.32 2.31
C ILE A 112 -8.44 -1.11 3.17
N SER A 113 -9.69 -0.64 3.33
CA SER A 113 -10.75 -1.30 4.12
C SER A 113 -11.00 -2.76 3.74
N LEU A 114 -11.09 -3.06 2.44
CA LEU A 114 -11.48 -4.37 1.92
C LEU A 114 -10.36 -5.42 1.95
N PHE A 115 -9.11 -5.02 1.72
CA PHE A 115 -8.04 -5.98 1.40
C PHE A 115 -6.82 -5.92 2.32
N SER A 116 -6.62 -4.84 3.07
CA SER A 116 -5.47 -4.72 3.98
C SER A 116 -5.69 -5.45 5.30
N ASP A 117 -4.69 -6.23 5.71
CA ASP A 117 -4.64 -6.86 7.03
C ASP A 117 -4.15 -5.89 8.13
N LYS A 118 -3.68 -4.69 7.74
CA LYS A 118 -3.13 -3.63 8.61
C LYS A 118 -4.14 -2.51 8.92
N ASN A 119 -5.44 -2.79 8.79
CA ASN A 119 -6.53 -1.82 9.07
C ASN A 119 -6.84 -1.58 10.55
N LYS A 120 -6.17 -2.29 11.45
CA LYS A 120 -6.42 -2.20 12.88
C LYS A 120 -5.11 -1.91 13.60
N SER A 121 -4.90 -0.65 13.95
CA SER A 121 -4.23 -0.28 15.19
C SER A 121 -5.27 0.24 16.17
#